data_AF-A0A0K8P6G1-F1
#
_entry.id   AF-A0A0K8P6G1-F1
#
_cell.length_a   1.000
_cell.length_b   1.000
_cell.length_c   1.000
_cell.angle_alpha   90.00
_cell.angle_beta   90.00
_cell.angle_gamma   90.00
#
_symmetry.space_group_name_H-M   'P 1'
#
loop_
_entity.id
_entity.type
_entity.pdbx_description
1 polymer ?
#
loop_
_entity_poly.entity_id
_entity_poly.type
_entity_poly.pdbx_seq_one_letter_code
_entity_poly.pdbx_strand_id
1 'polypeptide(L)' 'MAEICRKGGFSDATFYKWRAKFGGMEASDARRLRELEAENAKLKSLLAEAHLDMHALKSVLGVKR' A
#
# COMPACT_ATOMS: atom_id res chain seq x y z
N MET A 1 -24.89 -16.38 -9.83
CA MET A 1 -24.85 -16.46 -8.36
C MET A 1 -25.25 -17.82 -7.83
N ALA A 2 -26.39 -18.39 -8.25
CA ALA A 2 -26.80 -19.74 -7.85
C ALA A 2 -25.73 -20.84 -8.00
N GLU A 3 -24.86 -20.78 -9.02
CA GLU A 3 -23.76 -21.73 -9.19
C GLU A 3 -22.61 -21.53 -8.19
N ILE A 4 -22.24 -20.28 -7.89
CA ILE A 4 -21.22 -19.93 -6.89
C ILE A 4 -21.70 -20.32 -5.50
N CYS A 5 -22.96 -20.02 -5.19
CA CYS A 5 -23.63 -20.39 -3.94
C CYS A 5 -23.72 -21.92 -3.79
N ARG A 6 -24.09 -22.66 -4.85
CA ARG A 6 -24.08 -24.13 -4.85
C ARG A 6 -22.68 -24.71 -4.62
N LYS A 7 -21.68 -24.26 -5.37
CA LYS A 7 -20.30 -24.73 -5.25
C LYS A 7 -19.70 -24.39 -3.87
N GLY A 8 -20.07 -23.25 -3.31
CA GLY A 8 -19.61 -22.78 -2.01
C GLY A 8 -20.42 -23.28 -0.81
N GLY A 9 -21.53 -23.99 -1.03
CA GLY A 9 -22.36 -24.53 0.07
C GLY A 9 -23.09 -23.46 0.89
N PHE A 10 -23.36 -22.28 0.34
CA PHE A 10 -24.07 -21.20 1.02
C PHE A 10 -25.25 -20.68 0.18
N SER A 11 -26.21 -20.01 0.83
CA SER A 11 -27.36 -19.43 0.15
C SER A 11 -27.03 -18.10 -0.52
N ASP A 12 -27.82 -17.72 -1.54
CA ASP A 12 -27.75 -16.39 -2.16
C ASP A 12 -27.92 -15.27 -1.11
N ALA A 13 -28.77 -15.47 -0.10
CA ALA A 13 -28.95 -14.52 1.01
C ALA A 13 -27.66 -14.35 1.84
N THR A 14 -26.96 -15.45 2.14
CA THR A 14 -25.66 -15.42 2.84
C THR A 14 -24.61 -14.66 2.02
N PHE A 15 -24.56 -14.92 0.70
CA PHE A 15 -23.65 -14.22 -0.21
C PHE A 15 -23.85 -12.70 -0.17
N TYR A 16 -25.09 -12.22 -0.34
CA TYR A 16 -25.36 -10.79 -0.31
C TYR A 16 -25.07 -10.16 1.05
N LYS A 17 -25.29 -10.88 2.15
CA LYS A 17 -24.94 -10.42 3.50
C LYS A 17 -23.44 -10.22 3.67
N TRP A 18 -22.63 -11.16 3.17
CA TRP A 18 -21.16 -11.02 3.16
C TRP A 18 -20.68 -9.93 2.20
N ARG A 19 -21.27 -9.83 1.01
CA ARG A 19 -20.96 -8.77 0.05
C ARG A 19 -21.25 -7.38 0.63
N ALA A 20 -22.36 -7.20 1.34
CA ALA A 20 -22.66 -5.94 2.01
C ALA A 20 -21.68 -5.63 3.14
N LYS A 21 -21.24 -6.65 3.90
CA LYS A 21 -20.33 -6.49 5.03
C LYS A 21 -18.86 -6.28 4.62
N PHE A 22 -18.41 -6.97 3.57
CA PHE A 22 -16.99 -7.08 3.23
C PHE A 22 -16.65 -6.60 1.82
N GLY A 23 -17.64 -6.45 0.92
CA GLY A 23 -17.39 -6.09 -0.48
C GLY A 23 -16.80 -4.68 -0.67
N GLY A 24 -17.00 -3.77 0.29
CA GLY A 24 -16.35 -2.46 0.31
C GLY A 24 -14.97 -2.45 1.00
N MET A 25 -14.72 -3.43 1.87
CA MET A 25 -13.51 -3.51 2.70
C MET A 25 -12.28 -3.85 1.85
N GLU A 26 -12.38 -4.81 0.94
CA GLU A 26 -11.26 -5.15 0.05
C GLU A 26 -10.86 -3.98 -0.86
N ALA A 27 -11.83 -3.21 -1.36
CA ALA A 27 -11.55 -2.04 -2.19
C ALA A 27 -10.90 -0.90 -1.37
N SER A 28 -11.31 -0.69 -0.12
CA SER A 28 -10.68 0.29 0.76
C SER A 28 -9.27 -0.11 1.18
N ASP A 29 -9.05 -1.39 1.47
CA ASP A 29 -7.74 -1.90 1.90
C ASP A 29 -6.76 -1.88 0.71
N ALA A 30 -7.20 -2.27 -0.49
CA ALA A 30 -6.40 -2.15 -1.69
C ALA A 30 -6.06 -0.70 -2.04
N ARG A 31 -6.97 0.25 -1.78
CA ARG A 31 -6.68 1.69 -1.95
C ARG A 31 -5.65 2.16 -0.95
N ARG A 32 -5.82 1.82 0.33
CA ARG A 32 -4.89 2.18 1.41
C ARG A 32 -3.49 1.59 1.17
N LEU A 33 -3.40 0.35 0.67
CA LEU A 33 -2.13 -0.28 0.32
C LEU A 33 -1.41 0.53 -0.76
N ARG A 34 -2.10 0.91 -1.85
CA ARG A 34 -1.51 1.73 -2.92
C ARG A 34 -1.06 3.11 -2.43
N GLU A 35 -1.83 3.75 -1.56
CA GLU A 35 -1.45 5.03 -0.95
C GLU A 35 -0.18 4.90 -0.10
N LEU A 36 -0.08 3.84 0.72
CA LEU A 36 1.11 3.56 1.52
C LEU A 36 2.34 3.22 0.66
N GLU A 37 2.17 2.46 -0.41
CA GLU A 37 3.23 2.15 -1.36
C GLU A 37 3.76 3.41 -2.05
N ALA A 38 2.87 4.31 -2.48
CA ALA A 38 3.23 5.58 -3.10
C ALA A 38 4.00 6.49 -2.13
N GLU A 39 3.52 6.62 -0.88
CA GLU A 39 4.19 7.43 0.12
C GLU A 39 5.56 6.83 0.49
N ASN A 40 5.67 5.50 0.61
CA ASN A 40 6.94 4.83 0.89
C ASN A 40 7.97 5.09 -0.23
N ALA A 41 7.54 5.02 -1.50
CA ALA A 41 8.39 5.32 -2.64
C ALA A 41 8.90 6.77 -2.61
N LYS A 42 8.00 7.73 -2.32
CA LYS A 42 8.35 9.15 -2.17
C LYS A 42 9.36 9.36 -1.04
N LEU A 43 9.10 8.80 0.14
CA LEU A 43 9.98 8.92 1.30
C LEU A 43 11.37 8.33 1.02
N LYS A 44 11.46 7.21 0.31
CA LYS A 44 12.75 6.63 -0.11
C LYS A 44 13.52 7.54 -1.05
N SER A 45 12.87 8.20 -2.00
CA SER A 45 13.52 9.18 -2.89
C SER A 45 14.10 10.35 -2.09
N LEU A 46 13.27 10.96 -1.24
CA LEU A 46 13.69 12.10 -0.40
C LEU A 46 14.84 11.71 0.54
N LEU A 47 14.79 10.51 1.11
CA LEU A 47 15.87 10.00 1.94
C LEU A 47 17.17 9.84 1.13
N ALA A 48 17.10 9.23 -0.06
CA ALA A 48 18.27 9.08 -0.91
C ALA A 48 18.89 10.43 -1.29
N GLU A 49 18.07 11.41 -1.68
CA GLU A 49 18.49 12.79 -1.97
C GLU A 49 19.18 13.43 -0.76
N ALA A 50 18.57 13.38 0.42
CA ALA A 50 19.16 13.93 1.64
C ALA A 50 20.49 13.25 2.01
N HIS A 51 20.61 11.94 1.78
CA HIS A 51 21.86 11.21 1.98
C HIS A 51 22.95 11.64 0.99
N LEU A 52 22.61 11.90 -0.26
CA LEU A 52 23.54 12.43 -1.26
C LEU A 52 24.01 13.83 -0.88
N ASP A 53 23.10 14.72 -0.48
CA ASP A 53 23.43 16.07 -0.03
C ASP A 53 24.34 16.06 1.20
N MET A 54 24.02 15.22 2.19
CA MET A 54 24.87 15.03 3.36
C MET A 54 26.27 14.54 2.96
N HIS A 55 26.37 13.59 2.03
CA HIS A 55 27.65 13.08 1.55
C HIS A 55 28.45 14.18 0.82
N ALA A 56 27.80 14.94 -0.06
CA ALA A 56 28.42 16.06 -0.76
C ALA A 56 28.95 17.11 0.22
N LEU A 57 28.12 17.53 1.19
CA LEU A 57 28.54 18.49 2.23
C LEU A 57 29.71 17.96 3.07
N LYS A 58 29.69 16.69 3.47
CA LYS A 58 30.81 16.07 4.19
C LYS A 58 32.08 16.02 3.34
N SER A 59 31.98 15.79 2.03
CA SER A 59 33.15 15.78 1.15
C SER A 59 33.77 17.18 0.98
N VAL A 60 32.94 18.22 0.94
CA VAL A 60 33.38 19.62 0.82
C VAL A 60 33.95 20.16 2.14
N LEU A 61 33.32 19.82 3.27
CA LEU A 61 33.77 20.24 4.61
C LEU A 61 34.90 19.35 5.15
N GLY A 62 35.05 18.15 4.60
CA GLY A 62 35.97 17.11 5.03
C GLY A 62 37.28 17.07 4.26
N VAL A 63 37.86 18.21 3.87
CA VAL A 63 39.31 18.28 3.54
C VAL A 63 39.91 19.60 4.02
N LYS A 64 40.54 19.57 5.20
CA LYS A 64 41.91 20.06 5.44
C LYS A 64 42.33 19.72 6.89
N ARG A 65 43.08 18.65 7.04
CA ARG A 65 44.22 18.58 7.97
C ARG A 65 45.42 18.12 7.16
#